data_AF-A0A1Y3B1M2-F1
#
_entry.id   AF-A0A1Y3B1M2-F1
#
_cell.length_a   1.000
_cell.length_b   1.000
_cell.length_c   1.000
_cell.angle_alpha   90.00
_cell.angle_beta   90.00
_cell.angle_gamma   90.00
#
_symmetry.space_group_name_H-M   'P 1'
#
loop_
_entity.id
_entity.type
_entity.pdbx_description
1 polymer ?
#
loop_
_entity_poly.entity_id
_entity_poly.type
_entity_poly.pdbx_seq_one_letter_code
_entity_poly.pdbx_strand_id
1 'polypeptide(L)'
;MPRTKHEFDRMKTPVNKCNLNRSLLKIAINDVMPICKINDKLTDGKQLTLDPSKSADLMLLQSLSVKWNFTYEFINAGQNWGTYKNHTWTGTVGLLMDGQADVGMCATSMTYSRSM
;
A
#
# COMPACT_ATOMS: atom_id res chain seq x y z
N MET A 1 2.28 7.47 -10.64
CA MET A 1 3.25 8.07 -11.59
C MET A 1 3.55 9.49 -11.14
N PRO A 2 4.82 9.90 -11.05
CA PRO A 2 5.23 11.26 -10.73
C PRO A 2 4.58 12.27 -11.70
N ARG A 3 3.95 13.32 -11.18
CA ARG A 3 3.23 14.35 -11.95
C ARG A 3 3.91 15.71 -11.89
N THR A 4 4.73 15.96 -10.86
CA THR A 4 5.38 17.26 -10.65
C THR A 4 6.89 17.16 -10.75
N LYS A 5 7.55 18.26 -11.14
CA LYS A 5 9.02 18.33 -11.19
C LYS A 5 9.65 17.93 -9.86
N HIS A 6 9.07 18.35 -8.75
CA HIS A 6 9.52 17.99 -7.41
C HIS A 6 9.49 16.46 -7.17
N GLU A 7 8.45 15.77 -7.63
CA GLU A 7 8.38 14.30 -7.53
C GLU A 7 9.44 13.62 -8.39
N PHE A 8 9.74 14.14 -9.59
CA PHE A 8 10.84 13.64 -10.42
C PHE A 8 12.21 13.87 -9.80
N ASP A 9 12.44 15.04 -9.20
CA ASP A 9 13.68 15.35 -8.52
C ASP A 9 13.89 14.43 -7.31
N ARG A 10 12.81 14.10 -6.58
CA ARG A 10 12.85 13.12 -5.48
C ARG A 10 13.25 11.72 -5.92
N MET A 11 12.92 11.29 -7.15
CA MET A 11 13.37 9.98 -7.66
C MET A 11 14.88 9.91 -7.90
N LYS A 12 15.55 11.05 -8.11
CA LYS A 12 17.00 11.14 -8.25
C LYS A 12 17.73 11.16 -6.91
N THR A 13 17.01 11.32 -5.81
CA THR A 13 17.57 11.27 -4.46
C THR A 13 17.99 9.84 -4.13
N PRO A 14 19.23 9.61 -3.66
CA PRO A 14 19.65 8.30 -3.18
C PRO A 14 18.71 7.78 -2.09
N VAL A 15 18.36 6.49 -2.14
CA VAL A 15 17.37 5.87 -1.23
C VAL A 15 17.68 6.10 0.25
N ASN A 16 18.96 6.19 0.61
CA ASN A 16 19.40 6.45 1.98
C ASN A 16 19.14 7.88 2.46
N LYS A 17 18.94 8.83 1.53
CA LYS A 17 18.62 10.26 1.77
C LYS A 17 17.14 10.59 1.56
N CYS A 18 16.32 9.63 1.13
CA CYS A 18 14.88 9.85 0.95
C CYS A 18 14.19 10.19 2.28
N ASN A 19 13.35 11.22 2.25
CA ASN A 19 12.48 11.63 3.35
C ASN A 19 11.14 12.07 2.76
N LEU A 20 10.05 11.50 3.27
CA LEU A 20 8.67 11.74 2.85
C LEU A 20 7.98 12.81 3.70
N ASN A 21 8.70 13.48 4.60
CA ASN A 21 8.23 14.63 5.38
C ASN A 21 6.88 14.39 6.10
N ARG A 22 6.72 13.20 6.70
CA ARG A 22 5.49 12.75 7.38
C ARG A 22 4.26 12.74 6.49
N SER A 23 4.44 12.61 5.17
CA SER A 23 3.32 12.41 4.25
C SER A 23 2.54 11.15 4.65
N LEU A 24 1.21 11.23 4.53
CA LEU A 24 0.33 10.10 4.73
C LEU A 24 0.29 9.25 3.46
N LEU A 25 0.57 7.96 3.59
CA LEU A 25 0.39 6.97 2.52
C LEU A 25 -0.84 6.11 2.79
N LYS A 26 -1.73 6.00 1.81
CA LYS A 26 -2.88 5.09 1.83
C LYS A 26 -2.48 3.75 1.25
N ILE A 27 -2.60 2.69 2.03
CA ILE A 27 -2.09 1.36 1.66
C ILE A 27 -3.26 0.40 1.52
N ALA A 28 -3.50 -0.08 0.31
CA ALA A 28 -4.50 -1.11 0.03
C ALA A 28 -3.96 -2.49 0.47
N ILE A 29 -4.70 -3.18 1.32
CA ILE A 29 -4.30 -4.45 1.93
C ILE A 29 -5.37 -5.54 1.73
N ASN A 30 -4.91 -6.79 1.69
CA ASN A 30 -5.72 -8.00 1.76
C ASN A 30 -5.27 -8.83 2.99
N ASP A 31 -6.18 -9.61 3.56
CA ASP A 31 -5.91 -10.57 4.64
C ASP A 31 -5.37 -11.90 4.06
N VAL A 32 -4.06 -12.13 4.21
CA VAL A 32 -3.33 -13.28 3.68
C VAL A 32 -2.34 -13.75 4.73
N MET A 33 -2.69 -14.76 5.51
CA MET A 33 -1.76 -15.30 6.50
C MET A 33 -0.65 -16.14 5.84
N PRO A 34 0.63 -16.02 6.26
CA PRO A 34 1.16 -15.20 7.37
C PRO A 34 1.71 -13.82 6.96
N ILE A 35 1.38 -13.34 5.76
CA ILE A 35 1.93 -12.11 5.17
C ILE A 35 1.26 -10.86 5.77
N CYS A 36 -0.07 -10.87 5.85
CA CYS A 36 -0.89 -9.84 6.48
C CYS A 36 -2.09 -10.51 7.15
N LYS A 37 -2.34 -10.23 8.43
CA LYS A 37 -3.60 -10.58 9.09
C LYS A 37 -4.33 -9.31 9.50
N ILE A 38 -5.49 -9.06 8.90
CA ILE A 38 -6.33 -7.92 9.26
C ILE A 38 -6.97 -8.19 10.62
N ASN A 39 -6.99 -7.19 11.49
CA ASN A 39 -7.74 -7.26 12.73
C ASN A 39 -9.23 -7.01 12.43
N ASP A 40 -10.05 -8.05 12.58
CA ASP A 40 -11.49 -8.03 12.26
C ASP A 40 -12.32 -7.06 13.13
N LYS A 41 -11.71 -6.43 14.15
CA LYS A 41 -12.35 -5.45 15.03
C LYS A 41 -12.31 -4.05 14.43
N LEU A 42 -13.10 -3.83 13.38
CA LEU A 42 -13.62 -2.49 13.07
C LEU A 42 -14.69 -2.15 14.13
N THR A 43 -14.27 -1.79 15.34
CA THR A 43 -15.16 -1.15 16.30
C THR A 43 -15.25 0.32 15.95
N ASP A 44 -16.40 0.72 15.41
CA ASP A 44 -16.95 2.08 15.40
C ASP A 44 -15.91 3.21 15.21
N GLY A 45 -15.64 3.53 13.95
CA GLY A 45 -14.79 4.69 13.59
C GLY A 45 -13.28 4.50 13.75
N LYS A 46 -12.79 3.31 14.11
CA LYS A 46 -11.34 3.04 14.19
C LYS A 46 -10.71 2.66 12.84
N GLN A 47 -9.50 3.18 12.65
CA GLN A 47 -8.60 2.91 11.53
C GLN A 47 -8.31 1.40 11.43
N LEU A 48 -8.34 0.86 10.20
CA LEU A 48 -7.98 -0.53 9.91
C LEU A 48 -6.55 -0.82 10.40
N THR A 49 -6.29 -2.00 10.97
CA THR A 49 -4.97 -2.40 11.47
C THR A 49 -4.62 -3.85 11.11
N LEU A 50 -3.32 -4.16 11.13
CA LEU A 50 -2.78 -5.50 10.96
C LEU A 50 -2.32 -6.08 12.31
N ASP A 51 -2.47 -7.39 12.52
CA ASP A 51 -1.95 -8.13 13.67
C ASP A 51 -0.41 -8.23 13.57
N PRO A 52 0.35 -7.60 14.48
CA PRO A 52 1.82 -7.60 14.41
C PRO A 52 2.46 -8.99 14.55
N SER A 53 1.76 -9.95 15.17
CA SER A 53 2.26 -11.31 15.36
C SER A 53 2.07 -12.21 14.13
N LYS A 54 1.25 -11.77 13.17
CA LYS A 54 0.80 -12.57 12.01
C LYS A 54 0.90 -11.83 10.68
N SER A 55 1.70 -10.77 10.63
CA SER A 55 1.84 -9.92 9.45
C SER A 55 3.31 -9.60 9.15
N ALA A 56 3.97 -10.45 8.35
CA ALA A 56 5.35 -10.22 7.92
C ALA A 56 5.54 -8.88 7.18
N ASP A 57 4.59 -8.51 6.32
CA ASP A 57 4.66 -7.26 5.56
C ASP A 57 4.57 -6.02 6.49
N LEU A 58 3.90 -6.14 7.64
CA LEU A 58 3.83 -5.03 8.60
C LEU A 58 5.22 -4.66 9.16
N MET A 59 6.08 -5.65 9.40
CA MET A 59 7.45 -5.41 9.89
C MET A 59 8.29 -4.64 8.88
N LEU A 60 8.17 -5.00 7.59
CA LEU A 60 8.82 -4.29 6.50
C LEU A 60 8.28 -2.86 6.40
N LEU A 61 6.96 -2.69 6.39
CA LEU A 61 6.31 -1.39 6.32
C LEU A 61 6.72 -0.47 7.47
N GLN A 62 6.75 -0.98 8.71
CA GLN A 62 7.19 -0.22 9.88
C GLN A 62 8.64 0.25 9.71
N SER A 63 9.53 -0.64 9.27
CA SER A 63 10.94 -0.29 9.02
C SER A 63 11.08 0.79 7.96
N LEU A 64 10.32 0.70 6.86
CA LEU A 64 10.30 1.70 5.81
C LEU A 64 9.72 3.04 6.30
N SER A 65 8.67 3.00 7.13
CA SER A 65 8.02 4.20 7.68
C SER A 65 8.95 5.04 8.53
N VAL A 66 9.77 4.39 9.35
CA VAL A 66 10.82 5.04 10.14
C VAL A 66 11.94 5.53 9.22
N LYS A 67 12.39 4.69 8.28
CA LYS A 67 13.53 5.01 7.41
C LYS A 67 13.26 6.22 6.51
N TRP A 68 12.06 6.31 5.95
CA TRP A 68 11.67 7.36 5.01
C TRP A 68 10.73 8.40 5.61
N ASN A 69 10.44 8.35 6.92
CA ASN A 69 9.65 9.34 7.65
C ASN A 69 8.29 9.62 6.98
N PHE A 70 7.46 8.58 6.86
CA PHE A 70 6.06 8.69 6.44
C PHE A 70 5.12 8.11 7.49
N THR A 71 3.86 8.51 7.45
CA THR A 71 2.76 7.85 8.16
C THR A 71 1.92 7.07 7.16
N TYR A 72 1.15 6.11 7.64
CA TYR A 72 0.31 5.31 6.75
C TYR A 72 -1.03 4.97 7.38
N GLU A 73 -2.01 4.73 6.53
CA GLU A 73 -3.30 4.16 6.88
C GLU A 73 -3.67 3.04 5.91
N PHE A 74 -4.50 2.12 6.37
CA PHE A 74 -4.88 0.96 5.58
C PHE A 74 -6.27 1.09 4.97
N ILE A 75 -6.40 0.63 3.74
CA ILE A 75 -7.66 0.47 3.01
C ILE A 75 -7.86 -1.02 2.77
N ASN A 76 -9.03 -1.56 3.13
CA ASN A 76 -9.34 -2.96 2.85
C ASN A 76 -9.68 -3.12 1.36
N ALA A 77 -8.90 -3.93 0.64
CA ALA A 77 -9.14 -4.24 -0.77
C ALA A 77 -10.14 -5.39 -0.98
N GLY A 78 -10.70 -5.94 0.10
CA GLY A 78 -11.82 -6.88 0.05
C GLY A 78 -11.45 -8.26 -0.51
N GLN A 79 -10.23 -8.75 -0.25
CA GLN A 79 -9.71 -10.00 -0.83
C GLN A 79 -9.66 -9.98 -2.36
N ASN A 80 -9.42 -8.81 -2.95
CA ASN A 80 -9.33 -8.65 -4.39
C ASN A 80 -8.04 -7.90 -4.75
N TRP A 81 -7.07 -8.61 -5.32
CA TRP A 81 -5.80 -8.03 -5.82
C TRP A 81 -5.96 -7.27 -7.14
N GLY A 82 -7.08 -7.48 -7.83
CA GLY A 82 -7.41 -6.80 -9.05
C GLY A 82 -7.51 -7.74 -10.23
N THR A 83 -8.68 -7.66 -10.86
CA THR A 83 -9.04 -8.31 -12.12
C THR A 83 -9.37 -7.22 -13.12
N TYR A 84 -8.85 -7.33 -14.33
CA TYR A 84 -9.19 -6.43 -15.43
C TYR A 84 -10.45 -6.93 -16.13
N LYS A 85 -11.53 -6.15 -16.08
CA LYS A 85 -12.82 -6.44 -16.72
C LYS A 85 -13.43 -5.15 -17.22
N ASN A 86 -14.08 -5.18 -18.39
CA ASN A 86 -14.78 -4.01 -18.95
C ASN A 86 -13.91 -2.74 -19.00
N HIS A 87 -12.64 -2.89 -19.40
CA HIS A 87 -11.65 -1.82 -19.46
C HIS A 87 -11.25 -1.16 -18.14
N THR A 88 -11.65 -1.72 -16.99
CA THR A 88 -11.31 -1.19 -15.66
C THR A 88 -10.66 -2.26 -14.78
N TRP A 89 -9.82 -1.80 -13.85
CA TRP A 89 -9.25 -2.65 -12.81
C TRP A 89 -10.13 -2.63 -11.57
N THR A 90 -10.25 -3.79 -10.93
CA THR A 90 -10.90 -3.93 -9.62
C THR A 90 -9.88 -4.04 -8.49
N GLY A 91 -10.33 -4.10 -7.23
CA GLY A 91 -9.50 -4.47 -6.10
C GLY A 91 -8.32 -3.54 -5.86
N THR A 92 -7.21 -4.08 -5.34
CA THR A 92 -5.96 -3.35 -5.06
C THR A 92 -5.47 -2.55 -6.27
N VAL A 93 -5.42 -3.15 -7.47
CA VAL A 93 -4.99 -2.42 -8.68
C VAL A 93 -5.96 -1.30 -9.03
N GLY A 94 -7.27 -1.51 -8.93
CA GLY A 94 -8.27 -0.46 -9.16
C GLY A 94 -8.08 0.73 -8.21
N LEU A 95 -7.91 0.46 -6.92
CA LEU A 95 -7.65 1.49 -5.90
C LEU A 95 -6.39 2.32 -6.20
N LEU A 96 -5.33 1.68 -6.75
CA LEU A 96 -4.11 2.36 -7.16
C LEU A 96 -4.32 3.23 -8.40
N MET A 97 -5.04 2.71 -9.40
CA MET A 97 -5.32 3.42 -10.65
C MET A 97 -6.22 4.64 -10.43
N ASP A 98 -7.18 4.53 -9.52
CA ASP A 98 -8.11 5.60 -9.15
C ASP A 98 -7.48 6.65 -8.22
N GLY A 99 -6.23 6.43 -7.76
CA GLY A 99 -5.56 7.31 -6.80
C GLY A 99 -6.17 7.28 -5.40
N GLN A 100 -6.94 6.24 -5.07
CA GLN A 100 -7.52 6.03 -3.74
C GLN A 100 -6.49 5.42 -2.77
N ALA A 101 -5.55 4.64 -3.30
CA ALA A 101 -4.39 4.11 -2.59
C ALA A 101 -3.09 4.56 -3.27
N ASP A 102 -2.03 4.72 -2.48
CA ASP A 102 -0.67 5.04 -2.93
C ASP A 102 0.18 3.77 -3.12
N VAL A 103 -0.10 2.73 -2.32
CA VAL A 103 0.66 1.47 -2.29
C VAL A 103 -0.29 0.28 -2.16
N GLY A 104 -0.02 -0.80 -2.91
CA GLY A 104 -0.67 -2.10 -2.73
C GLY A 104 0.28 -3.07 -2.02
N MET A 105 -0.21 -3.79 -1.01
CA MET A 105 0.58 -4.72 -0.19
C MET A 105 -0.19 -6.03 0.05
N CYS A 106 0.41 -7.00 0.75
CA CYS A 106 -0.20 -8.28 1.13
C CYS A 106 -0.37 -9.25 -0.05
N ALA A 107 0.75 -9.86 -0.44
CA ALA A 107 0.84 -10.94 -1.43
C ALA A 107 0.37 -10.58 -2.85
N THR A 108 0.76 -9.41 -3.36
CA THR A 108 0.45 -9.04 -4.74
C THR A 108 1.44 -9.69 -5.71
N SER A 109 0.95 -10.63 -6.52
CA SER A 109 1.76 -11.21 -7.60
C SER A 109 1.91 -10.26 -8.77
N MET A 110 3.13 -10.13 -9.27
CA MET A 110 3.43 -9.46 -10.53
C MET A 110 3.05 -10.36 -11.70
N THR A 111 2.26 -9.83 -12.63
CA THR A 111 1.92 -10.45 -13.91
C THR A 111 2.14 -9.42 -15.01
N TYR A 112 2.31 -9.87 -16.25
CA TYR A 112 2.44 -8.97 -17.40
C TYR A 112 1.31 -7.93 -17.46
N SER A 113 0.08 -8.35 -17.22
CA SER A 113 -1.09 -7.46 -17.17
C SER A 113 -1.04 -6.41 -16.06
N ARG A 114 -0.39 -6.70 -14.92
CA ARG A 114 -0.30 -5.77 -13.77
C ARG A 114 0.95 -4.90 -13.78
N SER A 115 1.91 -5.20 -14.64
CA SER A 115 3.15 -4.42 -14.79
C SER A 115 3.06 -3.33 -15.86
N MET A 116 2.02 -3.36 -16.70
CA MET A 116 1.80 -2.41 -17.79
C MET A 116 0.85 -1.29 -17.42
#